data_AF-A0A3M1GFI8-F1
#
_entry.id   AF-A0A3M1GFI8-F1
#
_cell.length_a   1.000
_cell.length_b   1.000
_cell.length_c   1.000
_cell.angle_alpha   90.00
_cell.angle_beta   90.00
_cell.angle_gamma   90.00
#
_symmetry.space_group_name_H-M   'P 1'
#
loop_
_entity.id
_entity.type
_entity.pdbx_description
1 polymer ?
#
loop_
_entity_poly.entity_id
_entity_poly.type
_entity_poly.pdbx_seq_one_letter_code
_entity_poly.pdbx_strand_id
1 'polypeptide(L)'
;IDMTRVKERTHYLAKQIRDVIEPVTIRRNRLDLMENPHYRQEVKELSRVEDPKEWFFELTEEQSRFYDRVINEYFALPEQGGRFKGAIYKPFIYERGRTIDEFEADLTKEENFQFQQQFNLYDFMRRLLVKRFESSFGAFERSLNNFKDITTTVLEFIQKTGRYILDRILLERIYEKDIDEIEEHLKEYAERVKKNEYPKHHKVYEIEKFKRKKEFLSDIESDLKLFDHILKELRTLKLIDNDPKVECLVRNIKKVLTQKPSPGEPKRKVVVFSEYIDTVKYLTPILEKEFNSRVLVVSGNLTKSRVTEIYRNFDASLPKEKQDDRYDILLTTDRISEGFNLNRAGMVVNYDIPWNPVRVIQRVGRINRISKKVFESLYIVNFFPTEK
;
A
#
# COMPACT_ATOMS: atom_id res chain seq x y z
N ILE A 1 51.55 7.33 31.41
CA ILE A 1 50.40 8.06 30.84
C ILE A 1 49.26 7.92 31.83
N ASP A 2 48.74 9.03 32.34
CA ASP A 2 47.60 9.02 33.25
C ASP A 2 46.32 8.73 32.45
N MET A 3 45.85 7.50 32.53
CA MET A 3 44.72 7.00 31.76
C MET A 3 43.40 7.68 32.16
N THR A 4 43.28 8.15 33.41
CA THR A 4 42.10 8.85 33.90
C THR A 4 42.02 10.23 33.27
N ARG A 5 43.14 10.96 33.28
CA ARG A 5 43.24 12.29 32.68
C ARG A 5 43.07 12.28 31.16
N VAL A 6 43.57 11.24 30.48
CA VAL A 6 43.34 11.04 29.04
C VAL A 6 41.85 10.77 28.79
N LYS A 7 41.20 9.91 29.57
CA LYS A 7 39.78 9.58 29.39
C LYS A 7 38.87 10.81 29.59
N GLU A 8 39.14 11.63 30.62
CA GLU A 8 38.44 12.89 30.85
C GLU A 8 38.63 13.87 29.70
N ARG A 9 39.88 14.03 29.22
CA ARG A 9 40.18 14.95 28.12
C ARG A 9 39.56 14.48 26.80
N THR A 10 39.55 13.18 26.54
CA THR A 10 38.87 12.60 25.38
C THR A 10 37.35 12.76 25.45
N HIS A 11 36.74 12.59 26.63
CA HIS A 11 35.31 12.86 26.81
C HIS A 11 34.97 14.33 26.58
N TYR A 12 35.79 15.24 27.11
CA TYR A 12 35.62 16.68 26.92
C TYR A 12 35.75 17.09 25.45
N LEU A 13 36.79 16.59 24.75
CA LEU A 13 36.98 16.82 23.31
C LEU A 13 35.84 16.23 22.49
N ALA A 14 35.38 15.01 22.79
CA ALA A 14 34.24 14.40 22.12
C ALA A 14 32.95 15.22 22.32
N LYS A 15 32.76 15.83 23.50
CA LYS A 15 31.65 16.74 23.76
C LYS A 15 31.75 18.02 22.94
N GLN A 16 32.92 18.68 22.93
CA GLN A 16 33.11 19.89 22.11
C GLN A 16 32.94 19.63 20.61
N ILE A 17 33.47 18.51 20.11
CA ILE A 17 33.28 18.08 18.73
C ILE A 17 31.80 17.83 18.44
N ARG A 18 31.08 17.17 19.35
CA ARG A 18 29.63 16.96 19.22
C ARG A 18 28.87 18.28 19.21
N ASP A 19 29.15 19.20 20.11
CA ASP A 19 28.48 20.50 20.21
C ASP A 19 28.68 21.35 18.93
N VAL A 20 29.85 21.26 18.29
CA VAL A 20 30.16 21.98 17.04
C VAL A 20 29.48 21.34 15.82
N ILE A 21 29.39 20.01 15.79
CA ILE A 21 28.84 19.30 14.63
C ILE A 21 27.31 19.13 14.77
N GLU A 22 26.76 19.13 15.99
CA GLU A 22 25.33 18.96 16.31
C GLU A 22 24.40 19.78 15.42
N PRO A 23 24.62 21.09 15.19
CA PRO A 23 23.74 21.89 14.33
C PRO A 23 23.62 21.37 12.89
N VAL A 24 24.62 20.60 12.44
CA VAL A 24 24.74 20.05 11.09
C VAL A 24 24.42 18.55 11.04
N THR A 25 24.60 17.81 12.15
CA THR A 25 24.35 16.37 12.25
C THR A 25 23.07 15.96 12.95
N ILE A 26 22.40 16.87 13.68
CA ILE A 26 21.07 16.59 14.23
C ILE A 26 20.15 16.26 13.06
N ARG A 27 19.71 14.99 13.01
CA ARG A 27 18.46 14.68 12.32
C ARG A 27 17.42 15.53 13.02
N ARG A 28 16.79 16.47 12.33
CA ARG A 28 15.73 17.36 12.83
C ARG A 28 14.47 16.57 13.24
N ASN A 29 14.64 15.59 14.11
CA ASN A 29 13.58 14.82 14.73
C ASN A 29 13.08 15.60 15.94
N ARG A 30 11.84 15.35 16.35
CA ARG A 30 11.14 16.16 17.34
C ARG A 30 11.80 16.14 18.73
N LEU A 31 12.36 15.00 19.15
CA LEU A 31 13.00 14.86 20.46
C LEU A 31 14.28 15.70 20.51
N ASP A 32 15.09 15.63 19.46
CA ASP A 32 16.34 16.40 19.36
C ASP A 32 16.05 17.92 19.34
N LEU A 33 14.98 18.35 18.66
CA LEU A 33 14.56 19.76 18.64
C LEU A 33 13.98 20.25 19.97
N MET A 34 13.35 19.38 20.77
CA MET A 34 12.84 19.71 22.10
C MET A 34 13.98 19.89 23.11
N GLU A 35 15.02 19.07 23.01
CA GLU A 35 16.17 19.14 23.90
C GLU A 35 17.09 20.32 23.54
N ASN A 36 17.16 20.71 22.27
CA ASN A 36 18.01 21.80 21.80
C ASN A 36 17.53 23.21 22.27
N PRO A 37 18.36 23.96 23.04
CA PRO A 37 17.99 25.28 23.57
C PRO A 37 17.62 26.33 22.52
N HIS A 38 18.16 26.23 21.30
CA HIS A 38 17.91 27.18 20.22
C HIS A 38 16.59 26.90 19.49
N TYR A 39 16.20 25.62 19.35
CA TYR A 39 14.99 25.23 18.61
C TYR A 39 13.78 24.89 19.50
N ARG A 40 13.98 24.74 20.82
CA ARG A 40 12.90 24.42 21.78
C ARG A 40 11.74 25.41 21.72
N GLN A 41 12.00 26.67 21.35
CA GLN A 41 10.93 27.67 21.18
C GLN A 41 10.10 27.43 19.92
N GLU A 42 10.70 26.98 18.82
CA GLU A 42 9.99 26.62 17.58
C GLU A 42 9.11 25.38 17.75
N VAL A 43 9.48 24.46 18.65
CA VAL A 43 8.66 23.26 18.93
C VAL A 43 7.30 23.60 19.58
N LYS A 44 7.16 24.77 20.22
CA LYS A 44 5.85 25.20 20.78
C LYS A 44 4.79 25.44 19.71
N GLU A 45 5.23 25.72 18.47
CA GLU A 45 4.35 25.91 17.32
C GLU A 45 3.94 24.59 16.65
N LEU A 46 4.47 23.45 17.11
CA LEU A 46 4.06 22.13 16.65
C LEU A 46 2.92 21.57 17.48
N SER A 47 2.00 20.90 16.81
CA SER A 47 0.96 20.11 17.48
C SER A 47 1.56 18.85 18.11
N ARG A 48 0.95 18.38 19.20
CA ARG A 48 1.23 17.08 19.77
C ARG A 48 0.56 15.99 18.94
N VAL A 49 1.35 15.15 18.31
CA VAL A 49 0.86 13.88 17.76
C VAL A 49 0.60 12.93 18.93
N GLU A 50 -0.65 12.51 19.10
CA GLU A 50 -1.04 11.49 20.08
C GLU A 50 -0.66 10.09 19.60
N ASP A 51 -0.67 9.12 20.52
CA ASP A 51 -0.41 7.73 20.17
C ASP A 51 -1.40 7.22 19.10
N PRO A 52 -0.94 6.38 18.15
CA PRO A 52 -1.80 5.83 17.12
C PRO A 52 -3.00 5.12 17.72
N LYS A 53 -4.20 5.48 17.25
CA LYS A 53 -5.46 4.86 17.65
C LYS A 53 -5.80 3.71 16.73
N GLU A 54 -6.29 2.64 17.33
CA GLU A 54 -6.71 1.44 16.62
C GLU A 54 -8.23 1.50 16.38
N TRP A 55 -8.64 1.36 15.14
CA TRP A 55 -10.04 1.16 14.78
C TRP A 55 -10.25 -0.28 14.36
N PHE A 56 -10.88 -1.02 15.26
CA PHE A 56 -11.24 -2.40 15.01
C PHE A 56 -12.52 -2.46 14.17
N PHE A 57 -12.47 -3.21 13.07
CA PHE A 57 -13.65 -3.59 12.32
C PHE A 57 -13.97 -5.05 12.59
N GLU A 58 -15.22 -5.29 12.93
CA GLU A 58 -15.69 -6.56 13.48
C GLU A 58 -16.16 -7.48 12.36
N LEU A 59 -15.52 -8.65 12.27
CA LEU A 59 -15.86 -9.72 11.35
C LEU A 59 -16.75 -10.75 12.07
N THR A 60 -17.75 -11.27 11.36
CA THR A 60 -18.43 -12.50 11.81
C THR A 60 -17.46 -13.67 11.81
N GLU A 61 -17.75 -14.73 12.57
CA GLU A 61 -16.93 -15.95 12.61
C GLU A 61 -16.64 -16.52 11.20
N GLU A 62 -17.64 -16.53 10.31
CA GLU A 62 -17.45 -16.97 8.91
C GLU A 62 -16.52 -16.06 8.12
N GLN A 63 -16.62 -14.74 8.30
CA GLN A 63 -15.75 -13.77 7.65
C GLN A 63 -14.32 -13.81 8.22
N SER A 64 -14.17 -14.02 9.54
CA SER A 64 -12.89 -14.23 10.23
C SER A 64 -12.17 -15.45 9.65
N ARG A 65 -12.87 -16.58 9.57
CA ARG A 65 -12.35 -17.80 8.92
C ARG A 65 -11.98 -17.59 7.46
N PHE A 66 -12.74 -16.80 6.71
CA PHE A 66 -12.38 -16.45 5.33
C PHE A 66 -11.09 -15.62 5.29
N TYR A 67 -10.93 -14.66 6.21
CA TYR A 67 -9.70 -13.88 6.38
C TYR A 67 -8.48 -14.78 6.60
N ASP A 68 -8.61 -15.76 7.51
CA ASP A 68 -7.57 -16.76 7.78
C ASP A 68 -7.26 -17.61 6.56
N ARG A 69 -8.28 -18.09 5.83
CA ARG A 69 -8.05 -18.87 4.60
C ARG A 69 -7.31 -18.07 3.55
N VAL A 70 -7.65 -16.80 3.35
CA VAL A 70 -6.97 -15.96 2.35
C VAL A 70 -5.47 -15.84 2.66
N ILE A 71 -5.10 -15.62 3.92
CA ILE A 71 -3.71 -15.40 4.34
C ILE A 71 -2.94 -16.71 4.47
N ASN A 72 -3.52 -17.69 5.15
CA ASN A 72 -2.82 -18.90 5.62
C ASN A 72 -2.99 -20.10 4.68
N GLU A 73 -3.96 -20.09 3.76
CA GLU A 73 -4.20 -21.21 2.84
C GLU A 73 -4.09 -20.79 1.36
N TYR A 74 -4.77 -19.73 0.95
CA TYR A 74 -4.87 -19.37 -0.46
C TYR A 74 -3.58 -18.75 -0.97
N PHE A 75 -3.08 -17.75 -0.24
CA PHE A 75 -1.85 -17.03 -0.59
C PHE A 75 -0.71 -17.27 0.41
N ALA A 76 -0.76 -18.36 1.17
CA ALA A 76 0.36 -18.82 1.98
C ALA A 76 1.61 -19.09 1.13
N LEU A 77 2.77 -19.21 1.78
CA LEU A 77 3.99 -19.61 1.08
C LEU A 77 3.83 -21.03 0.49
N PRO A 78 4.47 -21.34 -0.66
CA PRO A 78 4.43 -22.69 -1.23
C PRO A 78 4.82 -23.79 -0.24
N GLU A 79 5.87 -23.54 0.55
CA GLU A 79 6.38 -24.45 1.59
C GLU A 79 5.37 -24.72 2.71
N GLN A 80 4.40 -23.82 2.89
CA GLN A 80 3.32 -23.93 3.88
C GLN A 80 2.01 -24.50 3.28
N GLY A 81 2.05 -24.97 2.03
CA GLY A 81 0.87 -25.53 1.36
C GLY A 81 -0.02 -24.49 0.67
N GLY A 82 0.51 -23.30 0.38
CA GLY A 82 -0.21 -22.25 -0.36
C GLY A 82 -0.87 -22.76 -1.65
N ARG A 83 -2.15 -22.46 -1.83
CA ARG A 83 -2.95 -22.95 -2.97
C ARG A 83 -2.67 -22.20 -4.27
N PHE A 84 -2.34 -20.91 -4.19
CA PHE A 84 -1.96 -20.13 -5.36
C PHE A 84 -0.62 -20.61 -5.92
N LYS A 85 -0.65 -21.17 -7.12
CA LYS A 85 0.52 -21.69 -7.82
C LYS A 85 1.26 -20.58 -8.53
N GLY A 86 0.56 -19.61 -9.12
CA GLY A 86 1.14 -18.52 -9.90
C GLY A 86 2.03 -19.03 -11.02
N ALA A 87 1.60 -20.10 -11.70
CA ALA A 87 2.42 -20.86 -12.66
C ALA A 87 2.97 -19.97 -13.77
N ILE A 88 2.16 -19.05 -14.29
CA ILE A 88 2.55 -18.11 -15.36
C ILE A 88 3.74 -17.22 -14.97
N TYR A 89 3.97 -16.97 -13.69
CA TYR A 89 5.08 -16.13 -13.23
C TYR A 89 6.40 -16.90 -13.07
N LYS A 90 6.35 -18.24 -13.04
CA LYS A 90 7.51 -19.11 -12.84
C LYS A 90 7.60 -20.30 -13.82
N PRO A 91 7.49 -20.09 -15.15
CA PRO A 91 7.57 -21.18 -16.14
C PRO A 91 8.88 -21.99 -16.08
N PHE A 92 9.98 -21.40 -15.60
CA PHE A 92 11.30 -22.04 -15.58
C PHE A 92 11.32 -23.36 -14.81
N ILE A 93 10.59 -23.46 -13.70
CA ILE A 93 10.56 -24.69 -12.87
C ILE A 93 9.91 -25.85 -13.62
N TYR A 94 8.90 -25.55 -14.45
CA TYR A 94 8.20 -26.53 -15.27
C TYR A 94 9.00 -26.92 -16.51
N GLU A 95 9.71 -25.96 -17.10
CA GLU A 95 10.66 -26.19 -18.20
C GLU A 95 11.77 -27.17 -17.77
N ARG A 96 12.38 -26.93 -16.61
CA ARG A 96 13.49 -27.74 -16.10
C ARG A 96 13.06 -29.01 -15.37
N GLY A 97 11.79 -29.11 -14.99
CA GLY A 97 11.21 -30.26 -14.32
C GLY A 97 11.64 -30.42 -12.87
N ARG A 98 11.89 -29.32 -12.15
CA ARG A 98 12.39 -29.32 -10.77
C ARG A 98 11.34 -28.73 -9.81
N THR A 99 11.23 -29.25 -8.59
CA THR A 99 10.38 -28.68 -7.53
C THR A 99 11.11 -27.57 -6.77
N ILE A 100 10.36 -26.70 -6.08
CA ILE A 100 10.92 -25.56 -5.31
C ILE A 100 11.99 -26.05 -4.30
N ASP A 101 11.79 -27.25 -3.73
CA ASP A 101 12.64 -27.83 -2.69
C ASP A 101 13.89 -28.54 -3.26
N GLU A 102 13.91 -28.86 -4.56
CA GLU A 102 15.03 -29.54 -5.24
C GLU A 102 16.08 -28.57 -5.80
N PHE A 103 15.97 -27.26 -5.56
CA PHE A 103 16.81 -26.24 -6.21
C PHE A 103 18.14 -25.92 -5.51
N GLU A 104 18.42 -26.50 -4.33
CA GLU A 104 19.70 -26.29 -3.63
C GLU A 104 20.90 -27.07 -4.23
N ALA A 105 20.69 -27.98 -5.19
CA ALA A 105 21.77 -28.71 -5.84
C ALA A 105 21.77 -28.56 -7.39
N ASP A 106 22.95 -28.31 -7.97
CA ASP A 106 23.25 -28.43 -9.40
C ASP A 106 22.56 -27.46 -10.39
N LEU A 107 22.47 -26.16 -10.08
CA LEU A 107 22.16 -25.13 -11.08
C LEU A 107 23.41 -24.37 -11.53
N THR A 108 23.49 -24.07 -12.83
CA THR A 108 24.45 -23.06 -13.31
C THR A 108 24.08 -21.67 -12.77
N LYS A 109 25.04 -20.74 -12.75
CA LYS A 109 24.81 -19.36 -12.31
C LYS A 109 23.67 -18.68 -13.06
N GLU A 110 23.55 -18.93 -14.37
CA GLU A 110 22.50 -18.35 -15.21
C GLU A 110 21.12 -18.93 -14.91
N GLU A 111 21.04 -20.23 -14.65
CA GLU A 111 19.79 -20.91 -14.28
C GLU A 111 19.30 -20.46 -12.91
N ASN A 112 20.20 -20.34 -11.94
CA ASN A 112 19.86 -19.81 -10.62
C ASN A 112 19.32 -18.37 -10.72
N PHE A 113 19.96 -17.53 -11.55
CA PHE A 113 19.49 -16.17 -11.77
C PHE A 113 18.05 -16.14 -12.35
N GLN A 114 17.76 -16.96 -13.37
CA GLN A 114 16.41 -17.02 -13.95
C GLN A 114 15.36 -17.52 -12.95
N PHE A 115 15.71 -18.53 -12.15
CA PHE A 115 14.85 -19.05 -11.11
C PHE A 115 14.51 -17.96 -10.09
N GLN A 116 15.52 -17.30 -9.52
CA GLN A 116 15.34 -16.28 -8.49
C GLN A 116 14.50 -15.10 -9.00
N GLN A 117 14.73 -14.64 -10.23
CA GLN A 117 13.91 -13.57 -10.81
C GLN A 117 12.43 -13.95 -10.91
N GLN A 118 12.14 -15.17 -11.38
CA GLN A 118 10.77 -15.65 -11.52
C GLN A 118 10.10 -15.95 -10.19
N PHE A 119 10.84 -16.49 -9.23
CA PHE A 119 10.34 -16.71 -7.89
C PHE A 119 10.00 -15.38 -7.20
N ASN A 120 10.87 -14.38 -7.33
CA ASN A 120 10.61 -13.04 -6.81
C ASN A 120 9.38 -12.39 -7.44
N LEU A 121 9.18 -12.59 -8.75
CA LEU A 121 7.96 -12.15 -9.42
C LEU A 121 6.72 -12.87 -8.90
N TYR A 122 6.75 -14.20 -8.80
CA TYR A 122 5.66 -14.99 -8.22
C TYR A 122 5.32 -14.52 -6.80
N ASP A 123 6.33 -14.37 -5.94
CA ASP A 123 6.14 -13.98 -4.55
C ASP A 123 5.62 -12.54 -4.44
N PHE A 124 6.10 -11.65 -5.30
CA PHE A 124 5.55 -10.30 -5.43
C PHE A 124 4.06 -10.32 -5.76
N MET A 125 3.66 -11.10 -6.76
CA MET A 125 2.26 -11.23 -7.20
C MET A 125 1.36 -11.81 -6.11
N ARG A 126 1.85 -12.81 -5.38
CA ARG A 126 1.17 -13.39 -4.21
C ARG A 126 0.96 -12.34 -3.11
N ARG A 127 2.04 -11.65 -2.72
CA ARG A 127 1.97 -10.58 -1.70
C ARG A 127 1.06 -9.44 -2.14
N LEU A 128 1.07 -9.08 -3.42
CA LEU A 128 0.20 -8.06 -3.98
C LEU A 128 -1.28 -8.37 -3.70
N LEU A 129 -1.73 -9.60 -3.96
CA LEU A 129 -3.12 -10.00 -3.69
C LEU A 129 -3.48 -9.91 -2.21
N VAL A 130 -2.58 -10.34 -1.31
CA VAL A 130 -2.78 -10.19 0.15
C VAL A 130 -2.86 -8.72 0.56
N LYS A 131 -1.99 -7.85 0.03
CA LYS A 131 -2.03 -6.43 0.35
C LYS A 131 -3.30 -5.74 -0.15
N ARG A 132 -3.82 -6.15 -1.32
CA ARG A 132 -5.09 -5.66 -1.86
C ARG A 132 -6.25 -6.08 -0.99
N PHE A 133 -6.22 -7.33 -0.51
CA PHE A 133 -7.16 -7.87 0.48
C PHE A 133 -7.19 -7.06 1.77
N GLU A 134 -6.03 -6.80 2.37
CA GLU A 134 -5.95 -6.00 3.60
C GLU A 134 -6.37 -4.53 3.40
N SER A 135 -6.23 -4.01 2.18
CA SER A 135 -6.65 -2.66 1.86
C SER A 135 -8.16 -2.52 1.79
N SER A 136 -8.83 -3.17 0.83
CA SER A 136 -10.29 -3.22 0.76
C SER A 136 -10.78 -4.44 0.00
N PHE A 137 -11.95 -4.97 0.37
CA PHE A 137 -12.57 -6.07 -0.37
C PHE A 137 -12.86 -5.68 -1.82
N GLY A 138 -13.20 -4.42 -2.10
CA GLY A 138 -13.38 -3.92 -3.46
C GLY A 138 -12.10 -3.89 -4.30
N ALA A 139 -10.96 -3.45 -3.73
CA ALA A 139 -9.68 -3.50 -4.42
C ALA A 139 -9.22 -4.95 -4.66
N PHE A 140 -9.44 -5.83 -3.68
CA PHE A 140 -9.13 -7.25 -3.81
C PHE A 140 -9.94 -7.95 -4.88
N GLU A 141 -11.26 -7.75 -4.92
CA GLU A 141 -12.13 -8.30 -5.96
C GLU A 141 -11.65 -7.85 -7.35
N ARG A 142 -11.30 -6.57 -7.48
CA ARG A 142 -10.81 -6.02 -8.75
C ARG A 142 -9.47 -6.64 -9.15
N SER A 143 -8.52 -6.80 -8.22
CA SER A 143 -7.25 -7.46 -8.50
C SER A 143 -7.45 -8.94 -8.88
N LEU A 144 -8.33 -9.68 -8.19
CA LEU A 144 -8.64 -11.07 -8.55
C LEU A 144 -9.20 -11.19 -9.96
N ASN A 145 -10.14 -10.31 -10.36
CA ASN A 145 -10.67 -10.30 -11.73
C ASN A 145 -9.56 -9.99 -12.74
N ASN A 146 -8.70 -8.99 -12.48
CA ASN A 146 -7.58 -8.67 -13.36
C ASN A 146 -6.65 -9.88 -13.54
N PHE A 147 -6.27 -10.53 -12.44
CA PHE A 147 -5.41 -11.71 -12.44
C PHE A 147 -6.06 -12.88 -13.18
N LYS A 148 -7.36 -13.11 -12.98
CA LYS A 148 -8.13 -14.10 -13.71
C LYS A 148 -8.14 -13.83 -15.22
N ASP A 149 -8.39 -12.59 -15.63
CA ASP A 149 -8.43 -12.21 -17.05
C ASP A 149 -7.07 -12.40 -17.73
N ILE A 150 -5.99 -11.99 -17.06
CA ILE A 150 -4.61 -12.19 -17.54
C ILE A 150 -4.32 -13.69 -17.69
N THR A 151 -4.64 -14.47 -16.66
CA THR A 151 -4.35 -15.91 -16.62
C THR A 151 -5.16 -16.66 -17.69
N THR A 152 -6.41 -16.27 -17.90
CA THR A 152 -7.28 -16.79 -18.96
C THR A 152 -6.70 -16.47 -20.35
N THR A 153 -6.33 -15.21 -20.58
CA THR A 153 -5.70 -14.77 -21.83
C THR A 153 -4.42 -15.54 -22.13
N VAL A 154 -3.59 -15.77 -21.12
CA VAL A 154 -2.35 -16.55 -21.25
C VAL A 154 -2.65 -18.02 -21.57
N LEU A 155 -3.63 -18.63 -20.90
CA LEU A 155 -4.02 -20.02 -21.15
C LEU A 155 -4.54 -20.22 -22.57
N GLU A 156 -5.43 -19.34 -23.03
CA GLU A 156 -5.97 -19.36 -24.39
C GLU A 156 -4.86 -19.19 -25.45
N PHE A 157 -3.91 -18.29 -25.19
CA PHE A 157 -2.75 -18.10 -26.07
C PHE A 157 -1.88 -19.36 -26.15
N ILE A 158 -1.61 -20.01 -25.01
CA ILE A 158 -0.86 -21.26 -24.95
C ILE A 158 -1.58 -22.36 -25.74
N GLN A 159 -2.89 -22.51 -25.54
CA GLN A 159 -3.69 -23.52 -26.24
C GLN A 159 -3.70 -23.31 -27.76
N LYS A 160 -3.71 -22.05 -28.22
CA LYS A 160 -3.71 -21.70 -29.64
C LYS A 160 -2.34 -21.86 -30.31
N THR A 161 -1.26 -21.56 -29.60
CA THR A 161 0.08 -21.40 -30.22
C THR A 161 1.11 -22.43 -29.78
N GLY A 162 0.87 -23.15 -28.67
CA GLY A 162 1.86 -24.01 -28.02
C GLY A 162 3.02 -23.24 -27.37
N ARG A 163 2.91 -21.92 -27.23
CA ARG A 163 3.97 -21.04 -26.72
C ARG A 163 3.48 -20.24 -25.51
N TYR A 164 4.39 -19.91 -24.61
CA TYR A 164 4.19 -18.94 -23.54
C TYR A 164 5.21 -17.80 -23.66
N ILE A 165 4.81 -16.59 -23.32
CA ILE A 165 5.66 -15.39 -23.46
C ILE A 165 5.77 -14.72 -22.11
N LEU A 166 6.92 -14.84 -21.47
CA LEU A 166 7.19 -14.13 -20.22
C LEU A 166 7.73 -12.72 -20.53
N ASP A 167 7.08 -11.70 -20.01
CA ASP A 167 7.58 -10.32 -20.09
C ASP A 167 8.76 -10.13 -19.11
N ARG A 168 9.96 -9.89 -19.65
CA ARG A 168 11.14 -9.65 -18.79
C ARG A 168 11.12 -8.26 -18.16
N ILE A 169 10.45 -7.30 -18.79
CA ILE A 169 10.35 -5.94 -18.27
C ILE A 169 9.61 -5.96 -16.92
N LEU A 170 8.63 -6.85 -16.79
CA LEU A 170 7.92 -7.05 -15.53
C LEU A 170 8.87 -7.53 -14.41
N LEU A 171 9.84 -8.40 -14.71
CA LEU A 171 10.83 -8.90 -13.74
C LEU A 171 11.71 -7.78 -13.17
N GLU A 172 12.01 -6.76 -13.97
CA GLU A 172 12.82 -5.61 -13.56
C GLU A 172 11.97 -4.60 -12.77
N ARG A 173 10.74 -4.34 -13.24
CA ARG A 173 9.86 -3.30 -12.70
C ARG A 173 9.32 -3.56 -11.30
N ILE A 174 9.24 -4.81 -10.84
CA ILE A 174 8.68 -5.13 -9.51
C ILE A 174 9.44 -4.47 -8.35
N TYR A 175 10.71 -4.07 -8.56
CA TYR A 175 11.53 -3.42 -7.54
C TYR A 175 11.47 -1.89 -7.58
N GLU A 176 11.12 -1.32 -8.73
CA GLU A 176 11.21 0.13 -8.96
C GLU A 176 9.84 0.81 -8.92
N LYS A 177 8.79 0.10 -9.33
CA LYS A 177 7.46 0.68 -9.52
C LYS A 177 6.54 0.48 -8.33
N ASP A 178 5.65 1.44 -8.14
CA ASP A 178 4.53 1.28 -7.23
C ASP A 178 3.55 0.22 -7.75
N ILE A 179 2.83 -0.40 -6.83
CA ILE A 179 1.93 -1.53 -7.08
C ILE A 179 0.86 -1.24 -8.16
N ASP A 180 0.25 -0.05 -8.12
CA ASP A 180 -0.79 0.32 -9.09
C ASP A 180 -0.26 0.35 -10.53
N GLU A 181 1.00 0.75 -10.75
CA GLU A 181 1.62 0.74 -12.08
C GLU A 181 1.93 -0.67 -12.57
N ILE A 182 2.23 -1.58 -11.65
CA ILE A 182 2.51 -2.98 -11.99
C ILE A 182 1.22 -3.65 -12.48
N GLU A 183 0.08 -3.39 -11.83
CA GLU A 183 -1.21 -3.89 -12.32
C GLU A 183 -1.61 -3.29 -13.67
N GLU A 184 -1.36 -1.99 -13.89
CA GLU A 184 -1.61 -1.37 -15.20
C GLU A 184 -0.74 -2.01 -16.28
N HIS A 185 0.55 -2.22 -16.01
CA HIS A 185 1.47 -2.91 -16.92
C HIS A 185 1.01 -4.35 -17.23
N LEU A 186 0.50 -5.08 -16.22
CA LEU A 186 -0.02 -6.42 -16.42
C LEU A 186 -1.25 -6.45 -17.36
N LYS A 187 -2.14 -5.46 -17.23
CA LYS A 187 -3.30 -5.31 -18.13
C LYS A 187 -2.87 -4.99 -19.56
N GLU A 188 -1.94 -4.05 -19.71
CA GLU A 188 -1.36 -3.72 -21.00
C GLU A 188 -0.70 -4.94 -21.65
N TYR A 189 0.04 -5.74 -20.86
CA TYR A 189 0.62 -7.00 -21.33
C TYR A 189 -0.44 -7.96 -21.86
N ALA A 190 -1.53 -8.20 -21.11
CA ALA A 190 -2.61 -9.08 -21.56
C ALA A 190 -3.27 -8.59 -22.87
N GLU A 191 -3.53 -7.28 -22.99
CA GLU A 191 -4.09 -6.70 -24.21
C GLU A 191 -3.16 -6.82 -25.42
N ARG A 192 -1.85 -6.69 -25.20
CA ARG A 192 -0.84 -6.88 -26.25
C ARG A 192 -0.75 -8.34 -26.69
N VAL A 193 -0.82 -9.28 -25.75
CA VAL A 193 -0.88 -10.72 -26.07
C VAL A 193 -2.10 -11.04 -26.95
N LYS A 194 -3.27 -10.48 -26.65
CA LYS A 194 -4.48 -10.63 -27.49
C LYS A 194 -4.26 -10.12 -28.92
N LYS A 195 -3.49 -9.04 -29.09
CA LYS A 195 -3.14 -8.45 -30.40
C LYS A 195 -1.95 -9.13 -31.10
N ASN A 196 -1.36 -10.17 -30.51
CA ASN A 196 -0.10 -10.78 -30.96
C ASN A 196 1.07 -9.77 -31.03
N GLU A 197 1.04 -8.75 -30.20
CA GLU A 197 2.09 -7.75 -30.05
C GLU A 197 2.96 -8.10 -28.84
N TYR A 198 4.28 -8.16 -28.99
CA TYR A 198 5.17 -8.62 -27.93
C TYR A 198 6.09 -7.51 -27.42
N PRO A 199 6.39 -7.47 -26.10
CA PRO A 199 7.43 -6.61 -25.56
C PRO A 199 8.77 -6.83 -26.28
N LYS A 200 9.58 -5.78 -26.45
CA LYS A 200 10.92 -5.93 -27.05
C LYS A 200 11.80 -6.90 -26.26
N HIS A 201 11.67 -6.91 -24.93
CA HIS A 201 12.39 -7.80 -24.02
C HIS A 201 11.43 -8.83 -23.44
N HIS A 202 11.24 -9.94 -24.15
CA HIS A 202 10.43 -11.07 -23.70
C HIS A 202 11.23 -12.37 -23.77
N LYS A 203 10.84 -13.39 -23.01
CA LYS A 203 11.31 -14.76 -23.16
C LYS A 203 10.17 -15.61 -23.71
N VAL A 204 10.38 -16.24 -24.86
CA VAL A 204 9.46 -17.23 -25.41
C VAL A 204 9.81 -18.59 -24.84
N TYR A 205 8.79 -19.29 -24.35
CA TYR A 205 8.81 -20.65 -23.88
C TYR A 205 8.02 -21.52 -24.85
N GLU A 206 8.61 -22.61 -25.32
CA GLU A 206 7.88 -23.63 -26.07
C GLU A 206 7.36 -24.69 -25.09
N ILE A 207 6.04 -24.82 -24.97
CA ILE A 207 5.43 -25.67 -23.94
C ILE A 207 5.76 -27.14 -24.14
N GLU A 208 5.98 -27.57 -25.38
CA GLU A 208 6.41 -28.94 -25.68
C GLU A 208 7.81 -29.28 -25.15
N LYS A 209 8.66 -28.27 -24.89
CA LYS A 209 9.98 -28.47 -24.26
C LYS A 209 9.88 -28.62 -22.73
N PHE A 210 8.70 -28.44 -22.14
CA PHE A 210 8.56 -28.50 -20.68
C PHE A 210 8.58 -29.94 -20.20
N LYS A 211 9.50 -30.27 -19.30
CA LYS A 211 9.50 -31.58 -18.64
C LYS A 211 8.22 -31.83 -17.85
N ARG A 212 7.64 -30.78 -17.26
CA ARG A 212 6.38 -30.83 -16.48
C ARG A 212 5.24 -30.08 -17.18
N LYS A 213 5.05 -30.30 -18.48
CA LYS A 213 4.02 -29.58 -19.28
C LYS A 213 2.58 -29.76 -18.78
N LYS A 214 2.20 -30.99 -18.39
CA LYS A 214 0.85 -31.30 -17.92
C LYS A 214 0.54 -30.56 -16.62
N GLU A 215 1.52 -30.51 -15.73
CA GLU A 215 1.40 -29.82 -14.46
C GLU A 215 1.35 -28.31 -14.62
N PHE A 216 2.16 -27.74 -15.53
CA PHE A 216 2.10 -26.30 -15.83
C PHE A 216 0.68 -25.86 -16.23
N LEU A 217 0.04 -26.59 -17.14
CA LEU A 217 -1.34 -26.30 -17.55
C LEU A 217 -2.35 -26.54 -16.42
N SER A 218 -2.19 -27.64 -15.67
CA SER A 218 -3.05 -27.95 -14.53
C SER A 218 -2.97 -26.89 -13.43
N ASP A 219 -1.79 -26.33 -13.17
CA ASP A 219 -1.58 -25.30 -12.16
C ASP A 219 -2.20 -23.95 -12.60
N ILE A 220 -2.10 -23.60 -13.89
CA ILE A 220 -2.80 -22.43 -14.45
C ILE A 220 -4.32 -22.58 -14.27
N GLU A 221 -4.87 -23.75 -14.59
CA GLU A 221 -6.30 -24.02 -14.39
C GLU A 221 -6.70 -24.02 -12.90
N SER A 222 -5.82 -24.51 -12.03
CA SER A 222 -6.02 -24.49 -10.58
C SER A 222 -6.06 -23.05 -10.04
N ASP A 223 -5.18 -22.17 -10.53
CA ASP A 223 -5.19 -20.75 -10.17
C ASP A 223 -6.50 -20.07 -10.60
N LEU A 224 -6.98 -20.34 -11.82
CA LEU A 224 -8.28 -19.82 -12.29
C LEU A 224 -9.45 -20.28 -11.39
N LYS A 225 -9.48 -21.58 -11.05
CA LYS A 225 -10.50 -22.13 -10.14
C LYS A 225 -10.40 -21.52 -8.73
N LEU A 226 -9.19 -21.25 -8.25
CA LEU A 226 -8.97 -20.59 -6.96
C LEU A 226 -9.53 -19.16 -6.99
N PHE A 227 -9.25 -18.38 -8.04
CA PHE A 227 -9.82 -17.03 -8.17
C PHE A 227 -11.34 -17.05 -8.19
N ASP A 228 -11.95 -17.96 -8.95
CA ASP A 228 -13.40 -18.14 -8.98
C ASP A 228 -14.00 -18.52 -7.62
N HIS A 229 -13.30 -19.39 -6.88
CA HIS A 229 -13.70 -19.79 -5.54
C HIS A 229 -13.70 -18.58 -4.58
N ILE A 230 -12.60 -17.82 -4.56
CA ILE A 230 -12.47 -16.65 -3.68
C ILE A 230 -13.51 -15.58 -4.03
N LEU A 231 -13.72 -15.30 -5.31
CA LEU A 231 -14.75 -14.37 -5.78
C LEU A 231 -16.16 -14.80 -5.35
N LYS A 232 -16.44 -16.11 -5.39
CA LYS A 232 -17.72 -16.66 -4.91
C LYS A 232 -17.88 -16.48 -3.40
N GLU A 233 -16.84 -16.73 -2.62
CA GLU A 233 -16.86 -16.52 -1.17
C GLU A 233 -17.09 -15.04 -0.80
N LEU A 234 -16.38 -14.11 -1.45
CA LEU A 234 -16.58 -12.67 -1.27
C LEU A 234 -18.04 -12.25 -1.46
N ARG A 235 -18.69 -12.76 -2.52
CA ARG A 235 -20.11 -12.51 -2.81
C ARG A 235 -21.03 -13.16 -1.79
N THR A 236 -20.74 -14.40 -1.40
CA THR A 236 -21.57 -15.16 -0.44
C THR A 236 -21.56 -14.49 0.93
N LEU A 237 -20.39 -14.04 1.37
CA LEU A 237 -20.18 -13.34 2.64
C LEU A 237 -20.59 -11.85 2.58
N LYS A 238 -21.03 -11.37 1.41
CA LYS A 238 -21.45 -9.99 1.14
C LYS A 238 -20.43 -8.95 1.59
N LEU A 239 -19.14 -9.26 1.44
CA LEU A 239 -18.04 -8.42 1.96
C LEU A 239 -17.87 -7.10 1.20
N ILE A 240 -18.48 -6.98 0.02
CA ILE A 240 -18.49 -5.74 -0.78
C ILE A 240 -19.75 -4.93 -0.51
N ASP A 241 -20.90 -5.59 -0.39
CA ASP A 241 -22.17 -4.93 -0.13
C ASP A 241 -22.27 -4.40 1.31
N ASN A 242 -21.72 -5.15 2.27
CA ASN A 242 -21.72 -4.86 3.70
C ASN A 242 -20.28 -4.94 4.25
N ASP A 243 -19.40 -4.07 3.74
CA ASP A 243 -17.98 -4.03 4.12
C ASP A 243 -17.82 -3.52 5.57
N PRO A 244 -17.43 -4.38 6.54
CA PRO A 244 -17.35 -3.99 7.94
C PRO A 244 -16.30 -2.91 8.20
N LYS A 245 -15.25 -2.85 7.38
CA LYS A 245 -14.19 -1.85 7.48
C LYS A 245 -14.69 -0.48 7.03
N VAL A 246 -15.46 -0.43 5.94
CA VAL A 246 -16.14 0.78 5.47
C VAL A 246 -17.18 1.27 6.49
N GLU A 247 -18.00 0.38 7.03
CA GLU A 247 -18.97 0.73 8.07
C GLU A 247 -18.27 1.34 9.30
N CYS A 248 -17.16 0.73 9.73
CA CYS A 248 -16.33 1.25 10.81
C CYS A 248 -15.75 2.63 10.50
N LEU A 249 -15.23 2.85 9.28
CA LEU A 249 -14.74 4.14 8.79
C LEU A 249 -15.83 5.22 8.87
N VAL A 250 -17.00 4.96 8.27
CA VAL A 250 -18.11 5.91 8.21
C VAL A 250 -18.60 6.26 9.62
N ARG A 251 -18.82 5.24 10.47
CA ARG A 251 -19.27 5.41 11.85
C ARG A 251 -18.31 6.31 12.63
N ASN A 252 -17.01 6.05 12.55
CA ASN A 252 -16.03 6.78 13.35
C ASN A 252 -15.77 8.19 12.80
N ILE A 253 -15.75 8.39 11.47
CA ILE A 253 -15.66 9.74 10.90
C ILE A 253 -16.89 10.56 11.26
N LYS A 254 -18.11 10.00 11.19
CA LYS A 254 -19.33 10.70 11.65
C LYS A 254 -19.20 11.17 13.10
N LYS A 255 -18.74 10.29 14.01
CA LYS A 255 -18.46 10.66 15.41
C LYS A 255 -17.52 11.86 15.50
N VAL A 256 -16.38 11.81 14.80
CA VAL A 256 -15.38 12.90 14.80
C VAL A 256 -15.96 14.21 14.26
N LEU A 257 -16.71 14.18 13.16
CA LEU A 257 -17.28 15.38 12.54
C LEU A 257 -18.42 16.00 13.36
N THR A 258 -19.08 15.22 14.24
CA THR A 258 -20.13 15.71 15.16
C THR A 258 -19.59 16.20 16.51
N GLN A 259 -18.32 15.92 16.85
CA GLN A 259 -17.73 16.38 18.10
C GLN A 259 -17.59 17.90 18.13
N LYS A 260 -17.91 18.50 19.27
CA LYS A 260 -17.70 19.94 19.49
C LYS A 260 -16.20 20.23 19.48
N PRO A 261 -15.73 21.25 18.72
CA PRO A 261 -14.33 21.63 18.72
C PRO A 261 -13.87 22.08 20.11
N SER A 262 -12.60 21.83 20.43
CA SER A 262 -11.95 22.38 21.62
C SER A 262 -11.95 23.92 21.57
N PRO A 263 -11.95 24.62 22.71
CA PRO A 263 -11.89 26.08 22.74
C PRO A 263 -10.70 26.61 21.93
N GLY A 264 -10.96 27.48 20.95
CA GLY A 264 -9.95 28.06 20.07
C GLY A 264 -9.58 27.22 18.83
N GLU A 265 -10.09 25.99 18.72
CA GLU A 265 -9.88 25.13 17.53
C GLU A 265 -11.06 25.20 16.55
N PRO A 266 -10.82 25.09 15.23
CA PRO A 266 -11.89 24.95 14.25
C PRO A 266 -12.49 23.53 14.26
N LYS A 267 -13.56 23.32 13.48
CA LYS A 267 -14.06 21.97 13.18
C LYS A 267 -12.94 21.09 12.63
N ARG A 268 -12.79 19.89 13.19
CA ARG A 268 -11.72 18.96 12.82
C ARG A 268 -12.04 18.30 11.48
N LYS A 269 -11.17 18.53 10.48
CA LYS A 269 -11.20 17.79 9.20
C LYS A 269 -10.39 16.51 9.30
N VAL A 270 -10.71 15.55 8.43
CA VAL A 270 -10.09 14.23 8.37
C VAL A 270 -9.42 14.02 7.01
N VAL A 271 -8.20 13.49 7.01
CA VAL A 271 -7.58 12.95 5.78
C VAL A 271 -7.56 11.44 5.86
N VAL A 272 -8.14 10.78 4.87
CA VAL A 272 -8.14 9.32 4.71
C VAL A 272 -7.15 8.98 3.60
N PHE A 273 -6.11 8.24 3.98
CA PHE A 273 -5.08 7.76 3.07
C PHE A 273 -5.28 6.28 2.76
N SER A 274 -5.07 5.93 1.49
CA SER A 274 -4.83 4.57 1.04
C SER A 274 -3.60 4.54 0.15
N GLU A 275 -2.84 3.44 0.19
CA GLU A 275 -1.74 3.18 -0.75
C GLU A 275 -2.25 3.04 -2.19
N TYR A 276 -3.52 2.68 -2.36
CA TYR A 276 -4.08 2.16 -3.60
C TYR A 276 -5.18 3.04 -4.21
N ILE A 277 -5.03 3.35 -5.50
CA ILE A 277 -6.03 4.10 -6.26
C ILE A 277 -7.37 3.35 -6.31
N ASP A 278 -7.34 2.02 -6.44
CA ASP A 278 -8.55 1.21 -6.53
C ASP A 278 -9.37 1.22 -5.24
N THR A 279 -8.70 1.27 -4.07
CA THR A 279 -9.37 1.46 -2.78
C THR A 279 -9.98 2.85 -2.68
N VAL A 280 -9.29 3.90 -3.11
CA VAL A 280 -9.86 5.26 -3.15
C VAL A 280 -11.11 5.29 -4.05
N LYS A 281 -11.04 4.68 -5.24
CA LYS A 281 -12.19 4.60 -6.16
C LYS A 281 -13.35 3.81 -5.55
N TYR A 282 -13.06 2.71 -4.86
CA TYR A 282 -14.06 1.90 -4.16
C TYR A 282 -14.77 2.69 -3.05
N LEU A 283 -14.02 3.45 -2.25
CA LEU A 283 -14.57 4.25 -1.14
C LEU A 283 -15.32 5.50 -1.59
N THR A 284 -14.97 6.06 -2.75
CA THR A 284 -15.51 7.34 -3.26
C THR A 284 -17.04 7.41 -3.24
N PRO A 285 -17.79 6.53 -3.95
CA PRO A 285 -19.24 6.65 -4.01
C PRO A 285 -19.91 6.46 -2.63
N ILE A 286 -19.31 5.65 -1.77
CA ILE A 286 -19.84 5.38 -0.43
C ILE A 286 -19.68 6.62 0.45
N LEU A 287 -18.48 7.21 0.49
CA LEU A 287 -18.22 8.40 1.31
C LEU A 287 -18.95 9.64 0.76
N GLU A 288 -19.05 9.82 -0.56
CA GLU A 288 -19.80 10.93 -1.14
C GLU A 288 -21.28 10.88 -0.74
N LYS A 289 -21.88 9.69 -0.74
CA LYS A 289 -23.26 9.46 -0.30
C LYS A 289 -23.43 9.70 1.20
N GLU A 290 -22.53 9.16 2.04
CA GLU A 290 -22.65 9.22 3.50
C GLU A 290 -22.36 10.60 4.10
N PHE A 291 -21.60 11.43 3.40
CA PHE A 291 -21.15 12.75 3.87
C PHE A 291 -21.66 13.91 2.99
N ASN A 292 -22.75 13.72 2.26
CA ASN A 292 -23.45 14.75 1.48
C ASN A 292 -22.50 15.61 0.64
N SER A 293 -21.63 14.97 -0.14
CA SER A 293 -20.63 15.64 -1.00
C SER A 293 -19.60 16.54 -0.28
N ARG A 294 -19.41 16.38 1.03
CA ARG A 294 -18.33 17.04 1.80
C ARG A 294 -17.00 16.28 1.75
N VAL A 295 -16.80 15.45 0.74
CA VAL A 295 -15.61 14.63 0.52
C VAL A 295 -14.86 15.14 -0.70
N LEU A 296 -13.62 15.57 -0.49
CA LEU A 296 -12.69 15.88 -1.56
C LEU A 296 -11.95 14.60 -1.93
N VAL A 297 -12.22 14.05 -3.12
CA VAL A 297 -11.52 12.85 -3.61
C VAL A 297 -10.37 13.21 -4.54
N VAL A 298 -9.19 12.70 -4.25
CA VAL A 298 -7.98 12.95 -5.02
C VAL A 298 -7.36 11.60 -5.41
N SER A 299 -7.58 11.20 -6.67
CA SER A 299 -7.03 9.98 -7.26
C SER A 299 -6.54 10.23 -8.69
N GLY A 300 -5.50 9.51 -9.13
CA GLY A 300 -4.84 9.73 -10.41
C GLY A 300 -4.19 11.13 -10.61
N ASN A 301 -4.35 11.68 -11.82
CA ASN A 301 -3.70 12.94 -12.21
C ASN A 301 -4.36 14.18 -11.58
N LEU A 302 -3.54 15.08 -11.02
CA LEU A 302 -3.98 16.34 -10.44
C LEU A 302 -4.18 17.42 -11.50
N THR A 303 -5.42 17.90 -11.65
CA THR A 303 -5.70 19.13 -12.40
C THR A 303 -5.38 20.36 -11.55
N LYS A 304 -5.05 21.50 -12.18
CA LYS A 304 -4.83 22.78 -11.48
C LYS A 304 -6.03 23.19 -10.60
N SER A 305 -7.24 22.82 -11.01
CA SER A 305 -8.47 23.06 -10.25
C SER A 305 -8.48 22.24 -8.95
N ARG A 306 -8.24 20.93 -9.01
CA ARG A 306 -8.16 20.07 -7.81
C ARG A 306 -7.07 20.51 -6.84
N VAL A 307 -5.88 20.85 -7.35
CA VAL A 307 -4.77 21.41 -6.54
C VAL A 307 -5.24 22.64 -5.77
N THR A 308 -5.94 23.55 -6.45
CA THR A 308 -6.49 24.76 -5.84
C THR A 308 -7.54 24.43 -4.78
N GLU A 309 -8.41 23.46 -5.02
CA GLU A 309 -9.40 23.00 -4.03
C GLU A 309 -8.76 22.42 -2.77
N ILE A 310 -7.68 21.63 -2.92
CA ILE A 310 -6.93 21.09 -1.78
C ILE A 310 -6.39 22.23 -0.93
N TYR A 311 -5.65 23.18 -1.53
CA TYR A 311 -5.08 24.29 -0.79
C TYR A 311 -6.16 25.12 -0.09
N ARG A 312 -7.21 25.53 -0.81
CA ARG A 312 -8.29 26.36 -0.23
C ARG A 312 -9.00 25.68 0.93
N ASN A 313 -9.15 24.35 0.94
CA ASN A 313 -9.89 23.65 2.00
C ASN A 313 -9.01 23.08 3.11
N PHE A 314 -7.74 22.75 2.86
CA PHE A 314 -6.90 21.99 3.79
C PHE A 314 -5.61 22.70 4.22
N ASP A 315 -5.19 23.78 3.55
CA ASP A 315 -3.98 24.52 3.89
C ASP A 315 -4.30 25.74 4.77
N ALA A 316 -3.79 25.74 6.00
CA ALA A 316 -4.00 26.86 6.93
C ALA A 316 -3.04 28.03 6.69
N SER A 317 -1.98 27.86 5.90
CA SER A 317 -1.04 28.93 5.54
C SER A 317 -1.66 29.99 4.63
N LEU A 318 -2.73 29.64 3.90
CA LEU A 318 -3.48 30.59 3.10
C LEU A 318 -4.14 31.66 3.98
N PRO A 319 -4.26 32.91 3.50
CA PRO A 319 -5.10 33.93 4.14
C PRO A 319 -6.55 33.46 4.31
N LYS A 320 -7.22 33.87 5.40
CA LYS A 320 -8.56 33.37 5.76
C LYS A 320 -9.60 33.62 4.66
N GLU A 321 -9.49 34.74 3.95
CA GLU A 321 -10.35 35.14 2.83
C GLU A 321 -10.19 34.27 1.58
N LYS A 322 -9.09 33.51 1.47
CA LYS A 322 -8.85 32.53 0.40
C LYS A 322 -9.17 31.11 0.82
N GLN A 323 -9.51 30.88 2.09
CA GLN A 323 -9.86 29.58 2.62
C GLN A 323 -11.35 29.29 2.39
N ASP A 324 -11.63 28.07 1.98
CA ASP A 324 -12.98 27.51 1.85
C ASP A 324 -13.26 26.50 2.95
N ASP A 325 -14.54 26.19 3.17
CA ASP A 325 -15.01 25.14 4.09
C ASP A 325 -15.98 24.15 3.41
N ARG A 326 -15.70 23.85 2.14
CA ARG A 326 -16.56 23.00 1.30
C ARG A 326 -16.46 21.53 1.68
N TYR A 327 -15.28 21.06 2.07
CA TYR A 327 -15.02 19.65 2.33
C TYR A 327 -14.54 19.41 3.77
N ASP A 328 -15.07 18.38 4.43
CA ASP A 328 -14.65 17.93 5.76
C ASP A 328 -13.65 16.77 5.70
N ILE A 329 -13.66 16.03 4.60
CA ILE A 329 -12.88 14.81 4.42
C ILE A 329 -12.06 14.96 3.13
N LEU A 330 -10.77 14.63 3.19
CA LEU A 330 -9.94 14.41 2.01
C LEU A 330 -9.65 12.92 1.90
N LEU A 331 -10.13 12.28 0.83
CA LEU A 331 -9.80 10.90 0.49
C LEU A 331 -8.76 10.91 -0.62
N THR A 332 -7.58 10.35 -0.37
CA THR A 332 -6.45 10.45 -1.32
C THR A 332 -5.50 9.27 -1.25
N THR A 333 -4.72 9.09 -2.32
CA THR A 333 -3.53 8.23 -2.27
C THR A 333 -2.31 9.00 -1.80
N ASP A 334 -1.27 8.27 -1.37
CA ASP A 334 0.01 8.86 -0.99
C ASP A 334 0.63 9.66 -2.14
N ARG A 335 0.67 9.09 -3.35
CA ARG A 335 1.35 9.64 -4.54
C ARG A 335 0.91 11.07 -4.87
N ILE A 336 -0.37 11.33 -4.65
CA ILE A 336 -1.02 12.57 -5.08
C ILE A 336 -1.05 13.60 -3.95
N SER A 337 -0.88 13.15 -2.71
CA SER A 337 -0.84 14.01 -1.54
C SER A 337 0.57 14.52 -1.20
N GLU A 338 1.60 14.04 -1.92
CA GLU A 338 2.95 14.49 -1.66
C GLU A 338 3.12 15.98 -1.92
N GLY A 339 3.76 16.67 -0.98
CA GLY A 339 4.03 18.11 -1.07
C GLY A 339 2.89 19.01 -0.59
N PHE A 340 1.68 18.50 -0.37
CA PHE A 340 0.58 19.32 0.13
C PHE A 340 0.71 19.63 1.62
N ASN A 341 0.27 20.83 2.00
CA ASN A 341 0.03 21.20 3.39
C ASN A 341 -1.44 20.96 3.69
N LEU A 342 -1.70 20.07 4.66
CA LEU A 342 -3.03 19.61 5.04
C LEU A 342 -3.33 19.94 6.51
N ASN A 343 -2.61 20.89 7.10
CA ASN A 343 -2.66 21.23 8.52
C ASN A 343 -4.01 21.79 9.03
N ARG A 344 -5.02 22.01 8.19
CA ARG A 344 -6.42 22.21 8.63
C ARG A 344 -7.14 20.89 8.95
N ALA A 345 -6.55 19.75 8.63
CA ALA A 345 -6.97 18.46 9.15
C ALA A 345 -6.24 18.14 10.45
N GLY A 346 -7.02 17.67 11.43
CA GLY A 346 -6.51 17.31 12.74
C GLY A 346 -6.42 15.80 12.96
N MET A 347 -6.72 15.01 11.93
CA MET A 347 -6.72 13.55 12.00
C MET A 347 -6.33 12.95 10.66
N VAL A 348 -5.39 11.99 10.72
CA VAL A 348 -5.00 11.12 9.61
C VAL A 348 -5.53 9.73 9.89
N VAL A 349 -6.28 9.20 8.93
CA VAL A 349 -6.74 7.81 8.91
C VAL A 349 -5.95 7.08 7.85
N ASN A 350 -5.12 6.12 8.28
CA ASN A 350 -4.51 5.14 7.41
C ASN A 350 -5.53 4.03 7.18
N TYR A 351 -6.26 4.09 6.07
CA TYR A 351 -7.25 3.07 5.73
C TYR A 351 -6.57 1.71 5.51
N ASP A 352 -5.39 1.73 4.90
CA ASP A 352 -4.42 0.65 4.91
C ASP A 352 -3.09 1.13 5.48
N ILE A 353 -2.43 0.23 6.21
CA ILE A 353 -1.12 0.48 6.79
C ILE A 353 -0.08 0.25 5.69
N PRO A 354 0.68 1.27 5.31
CA PRO A 354 1.72 1.10 4.31
C PRO A 354 2.84 0.24 4.90
N TRP A 355 3.37 -0.68 4.10
CA TRP A 355 4.45 -1.58 4.51
C TRP A 355 5.76 -0.85 4.78
N ASN A 356 5.94 0.33 4.19
CA ASN A 356 7.04 1.22 4.52
C ASN A 356 6.61 2.18 5.64
N PRO A 357 7.12 2.05 6.88
CA PRO A 357 6.72 2.90 8.00
C PRO A 357 7.04 4.38 7.78
N VAL A 358 7.99 4.70 6.90
CA VAL A 358 8.29 6.09 6.51
C VAL A 358 7.07 6.77 5.89
N ARG A 359 6.21 6.03 5.16
CA ARG A 359 4.98 6.59 4.57
C ARG A 359 4.02 7.07 5.65
N VAL A 360 3.87 6.36 6.78
CA VAL A 360 3.03 6.81 7.91
C VAL A 360 3.55 8.15 8.46
N ILE A 361 4.86 8.25 8.66
CA ILE A 361 5.50 9.48 9.16
C ILE A 361 5.27 10.65 8.18
N GLN A 362 5.41 10.39 6.88
CA GLN A 362 5.17 11.39 5.83
C GLN A 362 3.71 11.86 5.80
N ARG A 363 2.74 10.94 5.92
CA ARG A 363 1.30 11.25 6.00
C ARG A 363 1.00 12.20 7.18
N VAL A 364 1.57 11.92 8.35
CA VAL A 364 1.44 12.77 9.54
C VAL A 364 2.11 14.13 9.33
N GLY A 365 3.28 14.14 8.71
CA GLY A 365 3.98 15.37 8.33
C GLY A 365 3.18 16.27 7.38
N ARG A 366 2.14 15.76 6.70
CA ARG A 366 1.24 16.60 5.88
C ARG A 366 0.36 17.50 6.74
N ILE A 367 -0.07 17.01 7.92
CA ILE A 367 -0.95 17.75 8.83
C ILE A 367 -0.18 18.44 9.98
N ASN A 368 0.99 17.93 10.35
CA ASN A 368 1.84 18.50 11.39
C ASN A 368 2.92 19.40 10.80
N ARG A 369 2.59 20.67 10.54
CA ARG A 369 3.52 21.66 9.95
C ARG A 369 3.89 22.75 10.95
N ILE A 370 5.17 23.10 10.99
CA ILE A 370 5.73 24.21 11.79
C ILE A 370 5.07 25.55 11.40
N SER A 371 4.74 25.73 10.13
CA SER A 371 4.27 27.03 9.60
C SER A 371 3.03 27.60 10.29
N LYS A 372 2.12 26.74 10.75
CA LYS A 372 0.91 27.18 11.46
C LYS A 372 0.26 26.04 12.23
N LYS A 373 0.24 26.19 13.55
CA LYS A 373 -0.52 25.34 14.47
C LYS A 373 -2.01 25.63 14.35
N VAL A 374 -2.82 24.59 14.10
CA VAL A 374 -4.29 24.69 14.04
C VAL A 374 -4.95 23.93 15.18
N PHE A 375 -4.33 22.82 15.61
CA PHE A 375 -4.82 21.97 16.68
C PHE A 375 -3.71 21.75 17.71
N GLU A 376 -4.08 21.59 18.99
CA GLU A 376 -3.15 21.19 20.04
C GLU A 376 -2.72 19.74 19.89
N SER A 377 -3.70 18.85 19.67
CA SER A 377 -3.48 17.42 19.45
C SER A 377 -3.85 17.00 18.01
N LEU A 378 -3.03 16.16 17.41
CA LEU A 378 -3.27 15.48 16.14
C LEU A 378 -3.43 13.99 16.37
N TYR A 379 -4.33 13.37 15.61
CA TYR A 379 -4.65 11.95 15.76
C TYR A 379 -4.23 11.17 14.53
N ILE A 380 -3.70 9.98 14.77
CA ILE A 380 -3.40 8.99 13.74
C ILE A 380 -4.26 7.77 14.03
N VAL A 381 -4.85 7.21 13.00
CA VAL A 381 -5.72 6.04 13.10
C VAL A 381 -5.24 4.98 12.13
N ASN A 382 -5.22 3.72 12.58
CA ASN A 382 -4.99 2.53 11.76
C ASN A 382 -6.14 1.54 11.95
N PHE A 383 -6.46 0.77 10.90
CA PHE A 383 -7.50 -0.27 10.97
C PHE A 383 -6.91 -1.64 11.28
N PHE A 384 -7.64 -2.42 12.08
CA PHE A 384 -7.32 -3.81 12.37
C PHE A 384 -8.59 -4.67 12.34
N PRO A 385 -8.55 -5.87 11.75
CA PRO A 385 -9.66 -6.82 11.85
C PRO A 385 -9.76 -7.34 13.29
N THR A 386 -10.98 -7.61 13.75
CA THR A 386 -11.25 -8.34 14.98
C THR A 386 -12.46 -9.25 14.80
N GLU A 387 -12.55 -10.33 15.56
CA GLU A 387 -13.73 -11.20 15.57
C GLU A 387 -14.78 -10.65 16.55
N LYS A 388 -16.06 -10.80 16.21
CA LYS A 388 -17.20 -10.32 17.02
C LYS A 388 -17.36 -11.01 18.37
#